data_AF-A0A1Y4DAX4-F1
#
_entry.id   AF-A0A1Y4DAX4-F1
#
_cell.length_a   1.000
_cell.length_b   1.000
_cell.length_c   1.000
_cell.angle_alpha   90.00
_cell.angle_beta   90.00
_cell.angle_gamma   90.00
#
_symmetry.space_group_name_H-M   'P 1'
#
loop_
_entity.id
_entity.type
_entity.pdbx_description
1 polymer ?
#
loop_
_entity_poly.entity_id
_entity_poly.type
_entity_poly.pdbx_seq_one_letter_code
_entity_poly.pdbx_strand_id
1 'polypeptide(L)'
;MAKLVSFLLLAGLVAAGPALAAQPETSAVPGARQILPRVSNVNVYENQPDFTEEELMRFIRHLPDFRTWMRQQGEKAYPVVKKGKPDFHYSPAAAQWVSFRSWEPRRFFCIMGRSAAALVLVSEGEQAKKLYRDMPKPSKAECELVQKHMGELLKAGNDVVQEAGKEQGTGK
;
A
#
# COMPACT_ATOMS: atom_id res chain seq x y z
N MET A 1 -0.49 -22.94 20.68
CA MET A 1 -0.43 -23.57 19.34
C MET A 1 -0.11 -22.49 18.32
N ALA A 2 1.08 -22.50 17.73
CA ALA A 2 1.52 -21.53 16.73
C ALA A 2 1.20 -22.06 15.33
N LYS A 3 0.47 -21.29 14.51
CA LYS A 3 0.30 -21.57 13.09
C LYS A 3 1.14 -20.59 12.27
N LEU A 4 2.30 -21.11 11.88
CA LEU A 4 3.09 -20.69 10.72
C LEU A 4 2.17 -20.70 9.49
N VAL A 5 2.08 -19.60 8.74
CA VAL A 5 1.50 -19.65 7.39
C VAL A 5 2.62 -19.40 6.39
N SER A 6 3.04 -20.53 5.84
CA SER A 6 4.10 -20.72 4.88
C SER A 6 3.76 -20.06 3.55
N PHE A 7 4.77 -19.41 2.96
CA PHE A 7 4.80 -19.07 1.54
C PHE A 7 4.63 -20.35 0.70
N LEU A 8 3.80 -20.29 -0.34
CA LEU A 8 3.80 -21.26 -1.42
C LEU A 8 3.61 -20.56 -2.77
N LEU A 9 4.72 -20.57 -3.51
CA LEU A 9 4.82 -20.44 -4.96
C LEU A 9 3.89 -21.45 -5.65
N LEU A 10 3.21 -21.04 -6.71
CA LEU A 10 2.93 -21.95 -7.82
C LEU A 10 3.12 -21.23 -9.15
N ALA A 11 4.03 -21.79 -9.94
CA ALA A 11 4.25 -21.52 -11.35
C ALA A 11 3.53 -22.58 -12.20
N GLY A 12 3.26 -22.25 -13.46
CA GLY A 12 2.75 -23.13 -14.52
C GLY A 12 1.39 -22.67 -15.05
N LEU A 13 1.06 -22.67 -16.34
CA LEU A 13 1.70 -23.21 -17.55
C LEU A 13 1.04 -22.56 -18.79
N VAL A 14 1.76 -22.51 -19.91
CA VAL A 14 1.41 -21.94 -21.23
C VAL A 14 0.25 -22.66 -21.94
N ALA A 15 -0.58 -21.91 -22.69
CA ALA A 15 -1.20 -22.40 -23.92
C ALA A 15 -1.40 -21.25 -24.94
N ALA A 16 -0.84 -21.44 -26.13
CA ALA A 16 -0.94 -20.55 -27.28
C ALA A 16 -2.28 -20.71 -28.02
N GLY A 17 -2.80 -19.61 -28.57
CA GLY A 17 -3.88 -19.62 -29.56
C GLY A 17 -3.94 -18.28 -30.29
N PRO A 18 -3.78 -18.22 -31.62
CA PRO A 18 -3.96 -17.01 -32.39
C PRO A 18 -5.39 -16.96 -32.96
N ALA A 19 -6.14 -15.90 -32.67
CA ALA A 19 -7.35 -15.60 -33.43
C ALA A 19 -7.64 -14.10 -33.41
N LEU A 20 -7.28 -13.49 -34.52
CA LEU A 20 -7.62 -12.18 -35.04
C LEU A 20 -9.14 -11.92 -34.96
N ALA A 21 -9.58 -10.90 -34.22
CA ALA A 21 -10.81 -10.17 -34.52
C ALA A 21 -10.88 -8.83 -33.75
N ALA A 22 -10.89 -7.74 -34.53
CA ALA A 22 -11.52 -6.45 -34.25
C ALA A 22 -11.13 -5.70 -32.96
N GLN A 23 -10.07 -4.89 -33.04
CA GLN A 23 -9.96 -3.66 -32.26
C GLN A 23 -10.57 -2.53 -33.12
N PRO A 24 -11.62 -1.82 -32.68
CA PRO A 24 -12.00 -0.57 -33.30
C PRO A 24 -10.91 0.47 -33.03
N GLU A 25 -10.43 1.11 -34.10
CA GLU A 25 -9.52 2.24 -34.05
C GLU A 25 -10.09 3.35 -33.16
N THR A 26 -9.63 3.40 -31.91
CA THR A 26 -9.70 4.62 -31.11
C THR A 26 -8.43 5.38 -31.38
N SER A 27 -8.59 6.48 -32.12
CA SER A 27 -7.63 7.55 -32.38
C SER A 27 -6.47 7.58 -31.40
N ALA A 28 -5.29 7.24 -31.91
CA ALA A 28 -4.04 7.58 -31.27
C ALA A 28 -3.94 9.11 -31.19
N VAL A 29 -4.08 9.66 -29.99
CA VAL A 29 -3.66 11.02 -29.69
C VAL A 29 -2.12 11.03 -29.73
N PRO A 30 -1.47 11.72 -30.68
CA PRO A 30 -0.03 11.85 -30.70
C PRO A 30 0.36 12.87 -29.62
N GLY A 31 0.78 12.38 -28.45
CA GLY A 31 1.20 13.24 -27.36
C GLY A 31 1.13 12.63 -25.96
N ALA A 32 0.45 11.48 -25.79
CA ALA A 32 0.50 10.75 -24.53
C ALA A 32 1.84 10.01 -24.41
N ARG A 33 2.91 10.74 -24.08
CA ARG A 33 4.02 10.13 -23.34
C ARG A 33 3.36 9.45 -22.15
N GLN A 34 3.30 8.12 -22.17
CA GLN A 34 3.01 7.37 -20.97
C GLN A 34 4.10 7.74 -19.97
N ILE A 35 3.82 8.72 -19.12
CA ILE A 35 4.54 8.92 -17.88
C ILE A 35 4.04 7.78 -17.00
N LEU A 36 4.45 6.55 -17.32
CA LEU A 36 4.40 5.48 -16.34
C LEU A 36 5.24 6.01 -15.18
N PRO A 37 4.68 6.15 -13.97
CA PRO A 37 5.47 6.55 -12.82
C PRO A 37 6.62 5.56 -12.73
N ARG A 38 7.84 6.07 -12.95
CA ARG A 38 9.06 5.28 -12.90
C ARG A 38 9.07 4.62 -11.53
N VAL A 39 9.05 3.29 -11.51
CA VAL A 39 9.21 2.56 -10.24
C VAL A 39 10.56 2.99 -9.69
N SER A 40 10.53 3.78 -8.61
CA SER A 40 11.73 4.33 -8.03
C SER A 40 12.59 3.16 -7.55
N ASN A 41 13.76 2.97 -8.16
CA ASN A 41 14.81 2.07 -7.63
C ASN A 41 15.39 2.57 -6.29
N VAL A 42 14.93 3.74 -5.83
CA VAL A 42 15.30 4.36 -4.59
C VAL A 42 14.43 3.78 -3.47
N ASN A 43 15.08 3.37 -2.38
CA ASN A 43 14.42 2.89 -1.17
C ASN A 43 13.36 3.90 -0.71
N VAL A 44 12.18 3.41 -0.33
CA VAL A 44 11.04 4.30 -0.01
C VAL A 44 11.29 5.21 1.18
N TYR A 45 12.15 4.80 2.12
CA TYR A 45 12.41 5.52 3.38
C TYR A 45 13.62 6.46 3.32
N GLU A 46 14.46 6.34 2.30
CA GLU A 46 15.72 7.08 2.20
C GLU A 46 15.50 8.59 2.00
N ASN A 47 16.14 9.45 2.78
CA ASN A 47 15.97 10.91 2.70
C ASN A 47 14.49 11.39 2.78
N GLN A 48 13.62 10.61 3.42
CA GLN A 48 12.24 11.02 3.67
C GLN A 48 12.17 11.79 5.00
N PRO A 49 11.60 13.01 5.00
CA PRO A 49 11.37 13.74 6.24
C PRO A 49 10.34 13.00 7.10
N ASP A 50 10.24 13.38 8.37
CA ASP A 50 9.16 12.90 9.23
C ASP A 50 7.80 13.26 8.62
N PHE A 51 6.80 12.39 8.79
CA PHE A 51 5.45 12.72 8.34
C PHE A 51 4.72 13.63 9.32
N THR A 52 3.90 14.51 8.78
CA THR A 52 3.08 15.43 9.58
C THR A 52 1.74 14.82 9.95
N GLU A 53 1.03 15.46 10.89
CA GLU A 53 -0.32 15.05 11.29
C GLU A 53 -1.28 15.12 10.08
N GLU A 54 -1.15 16.15 9.25
CA GLU A 54 -1.98 16.34 8.05
C GLU A 54 -1.77 15.21 7.04
N GLU A 55 -0.52 14.79 6.85
CA GLU A 55 -0.18 13.66 5.98
C GLU A 55 -0.72 12.35 6.54
N LEU A 56 -0.57 12.11 7.85
CA LEU A 56 -1.12 10.92 8.51
C LEU A 56 -2.65 10.86 8.37
N MET A 57 -3.34 11.96 8.62
CA MET A 57 -4.81 12.04 8.50
C MET A 57 -5.28 11.90 7.05
N ARG A 58 -4.56 12.49 6.10
CA ARG A 58 -4.84 12.27 4.67
C ARG A 58 -4.61 10.81 4.29
N PHE A 59 -3.57 10.15 4.82
CA PHE A 59 -3.29 8.74 4.59
C PHE A 59 -4.41 7.86 5.14
N ILE A 60 -4.83 8.07 6.39
CA ILE A 60 -5.92 7.35 7.05
C ILE A 60 -7.22 7.41 6.22
N ARG A 61 -7.53 8.57 5.63
CA ARG A 61 -8.72 8.73 4.77
C ARG A 61 -8.69 7.89 3.49
N HIS A 62 -7.53 7.65 2.90
CA HIS A 62 -7.40 6.89 1.65
C HIS A 62 -7.06 5.41 1.83
N LEU A 63 -6.68 5.01 3.06
CA LEU A 63 -6.27 3.65 3.37
C LEU A 63 -7.37 2.59 3.09
N PRO A 64 -8.66 2.81 3.43
CA PRO A 64 -9.72 1.84 3.15
C PRO A 64 -9.92 1.62 1.64
N ASP A 65 -9.97 2.71 0.87
CA ASP A 65 -10.11 2.66 -0.59
C ASP A 65 -8.94 1.93 -1.24
N PHE A 66 -7.72 2.21 -0.77
CA PHE A 66 -6.52 1.57 -1.28
C PHE A 66 -6.54 0.06 -1.04
N ARG A 67 -6.95 -0.38 0.16
CA ARG A 67 -7.07 -1.80 0.51
C ARG A 67 -8.15 -2.50 -0.29
N THR A 68 -9.29 -1.85 -0.51
CA THR A 68 -10.36 -2.39 -1.35
C THR A 68 -9.90 -2.53 -2.80
N TRP A 69 -9.26 -1.52 -3.34
CA TRP A 69 -8.70 -1.56 -4.69
C TRP A 69 -7.62 -2.66 -4.85
N MET A 70 -6.67 -2.79 -3.92
CA MET A 70 -5.65 -3.84 -3.98
C MET A 70 -6.27 -5.24 -4.01
N ARG A 71 -7.32 -5.48 -3.22
CA ARG A 71 -8.05 -6.77 -3.22
C ARG A 71 -8.77 -7.03 -4.53
N GLN A 72 -9.43 -6.01 -5.08
CA GLN A 72 -10.17 -6.13 -6.35
C GLN A 72 -9.25 -6.38 -7.55
N GLN A 73 -8.08 -5.74 -7.57
CA GLN A 73 -7.12 -5.89 -8.68
C GLN A 73 -6.13 -7.05 -8.48
N GLY A 74 -6.09 -7.69 -7.31
CA GLY A 74 -5.10 -8.73 -7.01
C GLY A 74 -3.67 -8.21 -6.88
N GLU A 75 -3.51 -6.90 -6.66
CA GLU A 75 -2.22 -6.22 -6.55
C GLU A 75 -1.58 -6.44 -5.19
N LYS A 76 -0.25 -6.40 -5.14
CA LYS A 76 0.53 -6.67 -3.92
C LYS A 76 1.42 -5.50 -3.54
N ALA A 77 1.32 -5.13 -2.27
CA ALA A 77 2.13 -4.11 -1.64
C ALA A 77 2.58 -4.63 -0.27
N TYR A 78 3.88 -4.78 -0.04
CA TYR A 78 4.40 -5.43 1.16
C TYR A 78 5.77 -4.90 1.58
N PRO A 79 6.07 -4.87 2.89
CA PRO A 79 7.39 -4.54 3.38
C PRO A 79 8.41 -5.59 2.92
N VAL A 80 9.60 -5.13 2.55
CA VAL A 80 10.71 -5.99 2.11
C VAL A 80 12.02 -5.52 2.72
N VAL A 81 12.98 -6.41 2.90
CA VAL A 81 14.35 -6.04 3.29
C VAL A 81 15.24 -6.18 2.07
N LYS A 82 15.82 -5.07 1.59
CA LYS A 82 16.79 -5.05 0.49
C LYS A 82 18.15 -4.68 1.01
N LYS A 83 19.15 -5.54 0.79
CA LYS A 83 20.55 -5.33 1.21
C LYS A 83 20.67 -4.99 2.71
N GLY A 84 19.86 -5.64 3.55
CA GLY A 84 19.83 -5.40 5.00
C GLY A 84 19.19 -4.07 5.43
N LYS A 85 18.53 -3.35 4.52
CA LYS A 85 17.75 -2.14 4.83
C LYS A 85 16.25 -2.41 4.63
N PRO A 86 15.37 -1.93 5.52
CA PRO A 86 13.93 -1.97 5.30
C PRO A 86 13.61 -1.16 4.04
N ASP A 87 12.70 -1.66 3.22
CA ASP A 87 12.14 -1.02 2.03
C ASP A 87 10.66 -1.45 1.90
N PHE A 88 9.95 -0.91 0.92
CA PHE A 88 8.56 -1.27 0.68
C PHE A 88 8.35 -1.56 -0.80
N HIS A 89 7.89 -2.77 -1.10
CA HIS A 89 7.57 -3.16 -2.46
C HIS A 89 6.13 -2.79 -2.79
N TYR A 90 5.93 -2.14 -3.93
CA TYR A 90 4.62 -1.82 -4.50
C TYR A 90 4.70 -1.94 -6.02
N SER A 91 3.59 -2.34 -6.64
CA SER A 91 3.50 -2.47 -8.10
C SER A 91 3.38 -1.12 -8.80
N PRO A 92 3.69 -1.03 -10.11
CA PRO A 92 3.45 0.18 -10.90
C PRO A 92 1.98 0.62 -10.87
N ALA A 93 1.05 -0.33 -10.84
CA ALA A 93 -0.39 -0.04 -10.74
C ALA A 93 -0.73 0.62 -9.40
N ALA A 94 -0.15 0.13 -8.29
CA ALA A 94 -0.33 0.74 -6.98
C ALA A 94 0.24 2.17 -6.94
N ALA A 95 1.39 2.39 -7.58
CA ALA A 95 1.96 3.73 -7.74
C ALA A 95 1.01 4.67 -8.49
N GLN A 96 0.44 4.21 -9.61
CA GLN A 96 -0.51 4.97 -10.41
C GLN A 96 -1.79 5.31 -9.63
N TRP A 97 -2.33 4.34 -8.89
CA TRP A 97 -3.53 4.55 -8.08
C TRP A 97 -3.35 5.66 -7.05
N VAL A 98 -2.17 5.68 -6.42
CA VAL A 98 -1.76 6.69 -5.43
C VAL A 98 -1.56 8.04 -6.13
N SER A 99 -0.83 8.07 -7.25
CA SER A 99 -0.62 9.30 -8.03
C SER A 99 -1.93 9.94 -8.51
N PHE A 100 -2.92 9.15 -8.91
CA PHE A 100 -4.23 9.65 -9.33
C PHE A 100 -4.97 10.40 -8.20
N ARG A 101 -4.64 10.12 -6.94
CA ARG A 101 -5.19 10.78 -5.75
C ARG A 101 -4.29 11.90 -5.23
N SER A 102 -3.44 12.44 -6.10
CA SER A 102 -2.52 13.55 -5.81
C SER A 102 -1.57 13.23 -4.66
N TRP A 103 -1.12 11.98 -4.59
CA TRP A 103 -0.07 11.53 -3.67
C TRP A 103 1.21 11.20 -4.43
N GLU A 104 2.35 11.51 -3.81
CA GLU A 104 3.63 10.99 -4.27
C GLU A 104 3.74 9.52 -3.81
N PRO A 105 3.94 8.54 -4.72
CA PRO A 105 3.93 7.13 -4.37
C PRO A 105 4.91 6.76 -3.26
N ARG A 106 6.15 7.25 -3.36
CA ARG A 106 7.20 6.93 -2.39
C ARG A 106 6.85 7.47 -1.01
N ARG A 107 6.25 8.66 -0.91
CA ARG A 107 5.76 9.26 0.34
C ARG A 107 4.61 8.46 0.95
N PHE A 108 3.63 8.07 0.14
CA PHE A 108 2.48 7.29 0.61
C PHE A 108 2.92 5.94 1.21
N PHE A 109 3.80 5.22 0.51
CA PHE A 109 4.33 3.94 1.00
C PHE A 109 5.32 4.12 2.16
N CYS A 110 6.05 5.23 2.22
CA CYS A 110 6.86 5.59 3.37
C CYS A 110 5.99 5.76 4.64
N ILE A 111 4.91 6.56 4.55
CA ILE A 111 3.96 6.76 5.66
C ILE A 111 3.34 5.43 6.05
N MET A 112 2.85 4.63 5.09
CA MET A 112 2.31 3.30 5.38
C MET A 112 3.27 2.42 6.18
N GLY A 113 4.53 2.33 5.75
CA GLY A 113 5.54 1.52 6.42
C GLY A 113 5.94 2.07 7.79
N ARG A 114 6.16 3.38 7.92
CA ARG A 114 6.56 4.02 9.18
C ARG A 114 5.42 4.04 10.20
N SER A 115 4.18 4.29 9.78
CA SER A 115 3.01 4.23 10.67
C SER A 115 2.74 2.80 11.16
N ALA A 116 2.93 1.79 10.32
CA ALA A 116 2.84 0.39 10.75
C ALA A 116 3.93 0.03 11.77
N ALA A 117 5.18 0.46 11.54
CA ALA A 117 6.27 0.27 12.49
C ALA A 117 6.02 1.02 13.81
N ALA A 118 5.51 2.25 13.74
CA ALA A 118 5.14 3.05 14.91
C ALA A 118 4.02 2.38 15.73
N LEU A 119 3.01 1.81 15.09
CA LEU A 119 1.97 1.05 15.77
C LEU A 119 2.56 -0.14 16.55
N VAL A 120 3.48 -0.89 15.93
CA VAL A 120 4.14 -2.02 16.60
C VAL A 120 4.96 -1.54 17.79
N LEU A 121 5.70 -0.44 17.66
CA LEU A 121 6.47 0.14 18.76
C LEU A 121 5.61 0.58 19.93
N VAL A 122 4.52 1.31 19.64
CA VAL A 122 3.58 1.81 20.65
C VAL A 122 2.84 0.66 21.33
N SER A 123 2.56 -0.43 20.60
CA SER A 123 1.77 -1.56 21.11
C SER A 123 2.62 -2.60 21.86
N GLU A 124 3.82 -2.93 21.38
CA GLU A 124 4.62 -4.05 21.90
C GLU A 124 5.83 -3.63 22.74
N GLY A 125 6.19 -2.35 22.76
CA GLY A 125 7.26 -1.81 23.60
C GLY A 125 8.60 -2.55 23.43
N GLU A 126 9.13 -3.12 24.52
CA GLU A 126 10.39 -3.89 24.52
C GLU A 126 10.39 -5.12 23.57
N GLN A 127 9.23 -5.76 23.33
CA GLN A 127 9.16 -6.94 22.43
C GLN A 127 9.33 -6.58 20.95
N ALA A 128 9.04 -5.33 20.58
CA ALA A 128 9.28 -4.82 19.24
C ALA A 128 10.77 -4.81 18.85
N LYS A 129 11.70 -4.86 19.82
CA LYS A 129 13.16 -4.80 19.58
C LYS A 129 13.66 -5.84 18.59
N LYS A 130 13.04 -7.04 18.55
CA LYS A 130 13.43 -8.11 17.61
C LYS A 130 12.92 -7.85 16.19
N LEU A 131 11.72 -7.27 16.07
CA LEU A 131 11.14 -6.85 14.79
C LEU A 131 11.85 -5.59 14.24
N TYR A 132 12.40 -4.76 15.11
CA TYR A 132 12.98 -3.45 14.77
C TYR A 132 14.21 -3.53 13.85
N ARG A 133 14.90 -4.67 13.81
CA ARG A 133 16.06 -4.86 12.92
C ARG A 133 15.68 -4.73 11.46
N ASP A 134 14.49 -5.19 11.10
CA ASP A 134 14.00 -5.31 9.73
C ASP A 134 12.89 -4.30 9.40
N MET A 135 12.56 -3.40 10.34
CA MET A 135 11.52 -2.39 10.20
C MET A 135 12.09 -0.99 9.93
N PRO A 136 11.36 -0.11 9.22
CA PRO A 136 11.71 1.30 9.17
C PRO A 136 11.68 1.88 10.58
N LYS A 137 12.57 2.84 10.85
CA LYS A 137 12.66 3.50 12.15
C LYS A 137 11.86 4.81 12.10
N PRO A 138 10.62 4.83 12.63
CA PRO A 138 9.90 6.08 12.77
C PRO A 138 10.56 6.97 13.85
N SER A 139 10.39 8.28 13.71
CA SER A 139 10.84 9.24 14.71
C SER A 139 9.94 9.24 15.94
N LYS A 140 10.39 9.87 17.03
CA LYS A 140 9.58 9.99 18.26
C LYS A 140 8.28 10.75 17.98
N ALA A 141 8.33 11.82 17.18
CA ALA A 141 7.17 12.62 16.81
C ALA A 141 6.17 11.79 15.98
N GLU A 142 6.67 10.98 15.04
CA GLU A 142 5.84 10.05 14.27
C GLU A 142 5.12 9.02 15.16
N CYS A 143 5.82 8.49 16.17
CA CYS A 143 5.21 7.59 17.16
C CYS A 143 4.12 8.29 17.99
N GLU A 144 4.35 9.53 18.42
CA GLU A 144 3.36 10.32 19.18
C GLU A 144 2.11 10.61 18.34
N LEU A 145 2.27 10.97 17.06
CA LEU A 145 1.16 11.16 16.12
C LEU A 145 0.36 9.87 15.90
N VAL A 146 1.05 8.76 15.69
CA VAL A 146 0.40 7.45 15.50
C VAL A 146 -0.31 7.00 16.76
N GLN A 147 0.26 7.24 17.94
CA GLN A 147 -0.39 6.95 19.21
C GLN A 147 -1.65 7.80 19.40
N LYS A 148 -1.59 9.10 19.07
CA LYS A 148 -2.72 10.04 19.15
C LYS A 148 -3.88 9.61 18.25
N HIS A 149 -3.59 9.19 17.01
CA HIS A 149 -4.59 8.79 16.01
C HIS A 149 -4.74 7.27 15.85
N MET A 150 -4.26 6.49 16.83
CA MET A 150 -4.21 5.02 16.74
C MET A 150 -5.59 4.41 16.46
N GLY A 151 -6.64 4.94 17.11
CA GLY A 151 -8.02 4.45 16.90
C GLY A 151 -8.51 4.63 15.47
N GLU A 152 -8.22 5.79 14.85
CA GLU A 152 -8.61 6.09 13.46
C GLU A 152 -7.80 5.26 12.47
N LEU A 153 -6.51 5.08 12.74
CA LEU A 153 -5.61 4.28 11.91
C LEU A 153 -6.00 2.79 11.94
N LEU A 154 -6.31 2.24 13.11
CA LEU A 154 -6.79 0.87 13.26
C LEU A 154 -8.17 0.68 12.64
N LYS A 155 -9.08 1.66 12.81
CA LYS A 155 -10.37 1.65 12.14
C LYS A 155 -10.18 1.62 10.63
N ALA A 156 -9.41 2.54 10.04
CA ALA A 156 -9.16 2.58 8.61
C ALA A 156 -8.43 1.33 8.07
N GLY A 157 -7.60 0.68 8.90
CA GLY A 157 -6.98 -0.60 8.57
C GLY A 157 -7.97 -1.78 8.56
N ASN A 158 -9.00 -1.73 9.41
CA ASN A 158 -10.01 -2.78 9.59
C ASN A 158 -11.32 -2.52 8.84
N ASP A 159 -11.60 -1.28 8.40
CA ASP A 159 -12.78 -0.89 7.63
C ASP A 159 -12.66 -1.44 6.22
N VAL A 160 -12.96 -2.72 6.13
CA VAL A 160 -13.04 -3.54 4.92
C VAL A 160 -14.49 -3.98 4.69
N VAL A 161 -15.44 -3.63 5.58
CA VAL A 161 -16.73 -4.33 5.65
C VAL A 161 -17.99 -3.46 5.43
N GLN A 162 -17.99 -2.13 5.49
CA GLN A 162 -19.30 -1.43 5.60
C GLN A 162 -19.91 -0.76 4.36
N GLU A 163 -19.23 -0.61 3.23
CA GLU A 163 -19.81 0.10 2.06
C GLU A 163 -19.88 -0.76 0.79
N ALA A 164 -20.24 -2.05 0.92
CA ALA A 164 -20.54 -2.93 -0.20
C ALA A 164 -21.87 -3.70 -0.01
N GLY A 165 -22.83 -3.09 0.67
CA GLY A 165 -24.11 -3.72 1.00
C GLY A 165 -25.29 -2.76 1.05
N LYS A 166 -25.27 -1.67 0.28
CA LYS A 166 -26.41 -0.75 0.25
C LYS A 166 -26.74 -0.24 -1.15
N GLU A 167 -26.92 -1.16 -2.09
CA GLU A 167 -27.81 -0.92 -3.23
C GLU A 167 -28.52 -2.21 -3.64
N GLN A 168 -29.81 -2.05 -3.96
CA GLN A 168 -30.75 -3.02 -4.54
C GLN A 168 -31.58 -3.88 -3.57
N GLY A 169 -32.49 -3.20 -2.86
CA GLY A 169 -33.79 -3.76 -2.45
C GLY A 169 -34.91 -3.10 -3.24
N THR A 170 -35.01 -3.40 -4.54
CA THR A 170 -36.24 -3.18 -5.32
C THR A 170 -37.10 -4.44 -5.18
N GLY A 171 -38.40 -4.27 -4.96
CA GLY A 171 -39.38 -5.33 -5.11
C GLY A 171 -40.27 -5.54 -3.89
N LYS A 172 -41.33 -4.74 -3.80
CA LYS A 172 -42.64 -5.27 -3.44
C LYS A 172 -43.72 -4.56 -4.24
#